data_AF-T0YJW2-F1
#
_entry.id   AF-T0YJW2-F1
#
_cell.length_a   1.000
_cell.length_b   1.000
_cell.length_c   1.000
_cell.angle_alpha   90.00
_cell.angle_beta   90.00
_cell.angle_gamma   90.00
#
_symmetry.space_group_name_H-M   'P 1'
#
loop_
_entity.id
_entity.type
_entity.pdbx_description
1 polymer ?
#
loop_
_entity_poly.entity_id
_entity_poly.type
_entity_poly.pdbx_seq_one_letter_code
_entity_poly.pdbx_strand_id
1 'polypeptide(L)'
;DLEKLSNMGVHLAVDDVGTRWSSLRPFKELNVDTVKIDGSFIAGLEPEAGMNRCVVEALLNVSHSLGMSTIAEGIETPQQVAILQEFGVDVGQGFFFAHPLPPKRARELANADTRPIFSLGPGHDSSVRHTEDIQPRLMTLTRSTAKPEMP
;
A
#
# COMPACT_ATOMS: atom_id res chain seq x y z
N ASP A 1 -10.17 22.52 7.51
CA ASP A 1 -8.80 22.91 7.84
C ASP A 1 -8.02 21.62 8.09
N LEU A 2 -7.29 21.13 7.08
CA LEU A 2 -6.67 19.80 7.11
C LEU A 2 -5.59 19.69 8.19
N GLU A 3 -4.88 20.78 8.45
CA GLU A 3 -3.90 20.85 9.56
C GLU A 3 -4.54 20.57 10.92
N LYS A 4 -5.76 21.08 11.17
CA LYS A 4 -6.47 20.81 12.42
C LYS A 4 -6.83 19.34 12.58
N LEU A 5 -7.22 18.67 11.49
CA LEU A 5 -7.52 17.23 11.52
C LEU A 5 -6.25 16.41 11.74
N SER A 6 -5.16 16.76 11.05
CA SER A 6 -3.84 16.13 11.26
C SER A 6 -3.38 16.29 12.72
N ASN A 7 -3.50 17.50 13.29
CA ASN A 7 -3.17 17.76 14.69
C ASN A 7 -4.07 17.03 15.70
N MET A 8 -5.23 16.50 15.28
CA MET A 8 -6.10 15.64 16.09
C MET A 8 -5.75 14.15 15.96
N GLY A 9 -4.70 13.80 15.20
CA GLY A 9 -4.29 12.41 14.96
C GLY A 9 -5.00 11.74 13.79
N VAL A 10 -5.71 12.50 12.93
CA VAL A 10 -6.29 11.95 11.70
C VAL A 10 -5.17 11.81 10.66
N HIS A 11 -4.95 10.58 10.20
CA HIS A 11 -4.00 10.32 9.13
C HIS A 11 -4.51 10.86 7.78
N LEU A 12 -3.65 11.56 7.07
CA LEU A 12 -3.97 12.15 5.77
C LEU A 12 -3.34 11.36 4.64
N ALA A 13 -4.15 11.00 3.65
CA ALA A 13 -3.70 10.35 2.43
C ALA A 13 -3.93 11.27 1.22
N VAL A 14 -3.02 11.23 0.25
CA VAL A 14 -3.22 11.84 -1.07
C VAL A 14 -3.59 10.75 -2.08
N ASP A 15 -4.66 11.02 -2.83
CA ASP A 15 -5.23 10.10 -3.82
C ASP A 15 -4.85 10.43 -5.26
N ASP A 16 -4.99 9.46 -6.17
CA ASP A 16 -4.75 9.57 -7.62
C ASP A 16 -3.36 10.16 -7.98
N VAL A 17 -2.31 9.78 -7.23
CA VAL A 17 -0.97 10.32 -7.47
C VAL A 17 -0.39 9.74 -8.77
N GLY A 18 -0.01 10.66 -9.67
CA GLY A 18 0.60 10.38 -10.97
C GLY A 18 -0.29 10.67 -12.18
N THR A 19 -1.62 10.64 -12.05
CA THR A 19 -2.56 10.95 -13.15
C THR A 19 -3.12 12.37 -13.07
N ARG A 20 -3.50 12.81 -11.86
CA ARG A 20 -4.16 14.11 -11.63
C ARG A 20 -3.34 15.09 -10.81
N TRP A 21 -2.30 14.58 -10.13
CA TRP A 21 -1.40 15.38 -9.32
C TRP A 21 -0.10 15.68 -10.08
N SER A 22 0.08 16.94 -10.45
CA SER A 22 1.29 17.44 -11.11
C SER A 22 2.29 18.08 -10.15
N SER A 23 1.98 18.11 -8.84
CA SER A 23 2.80 18.79 -7.84
C SER A 23 2.87 17.99 -6.54
N LEU A 24 4.09 17.76 -6.05
CA LEU A 24 4.36 17.17 -4.74
C LEU A 24 4.30 18.22 -3.60
N ARG A 25 3.99 19.49 -3.90
CA ARG A 25 3.96 20.57 -2.88
C ARG A 25 3.07 20.25 -1.68
N PRO A 26 1.85 19.72 -1.86
CA PRO A 26 0.99 19.43 -0.72
C PRO A 26 1.53 18.34 0.20
N PHE A 27 2.50 17.52 -0.24
CA PHE A 27 3.10 16.48 0.59
C PHE A 27 3.90 17.11 1.73
N LYS A 28 4.54 18.26 1.47
CA LYS A 28 5.33 18.99 2.46
C LYS A 28 4.47 19.89 3.35
N GLU A 29 3.41 20.47 2.81
CA GLU A 29 2.60 21.48 3.51
C GLU A 29 1.52 20.87 4.40
N LEU A 30 0.98 19.70 4.06
CA LEU A 30 -0.20 19.14 4.72
C LEU A 30 0.09 17.99 5.71
N ASN A 31 1.35 17.75 6.08
CA ASN A 31 1.74 16.61 6.93
C ASN A 31 1.11 15.29 6.46
N VAL A 32 1.17 15.02 5.15
CA VAL A 32 0.62 13.80 4.54
C VAL A 32 1.34 12.58 5.10
N ASP A 33 0.58 11.53 5.41
CA ASP A 33 1.10 10.27 5.95
C ASP A 33 1.15 9.16 4.88
N THR A 34 0.31 9.24 3.86
CA THR A 34 0.15 8.16 2.89
C THR A 34 -0.04 8.66 1.46
N VAL A 35 0.63 8.01 0.52
CA VAL A 35 0.49 8.24 -0.92
C VAL A 35 -0.20 7.04 -1.56
N LYS A 36 -1.32 7.28 -2.25
CA LYS A 36 -2.01 6.26 -3.04
C LYS A 36 -1.58 6.40 -4.50
N ILE A 37 -0.94 5.35 -5.02
CA ILE A 37 -0.46 5.25 -6.39
C ILE A 37 -1.63 4.80 -7.25
N ASP A 38 -1.98 5.63 -8.23
CA ASP A 38 -3.13 5.44 -9.10
C ASP A 38 -3.05 4.11 -9.88
N GLY A 39 -4.18 3.40 -9.93
CA GLY A 39 -4.28 2.09 -10.57
C GLY A 39 -3.97 2.06 -12.07
N SER A 40 -4.00 3.20 -12.77
CA SER A 40 -3.61 3.27 -14.18
C SER A 40 -2.13 2.96 -14.41
N PHE A 41 -1.25 3.29 -13.46
CA PHE A 41 0.15 2.88 -13.52
C PHE A 41 0.31 1.39 -13.21
N ILE A 42 -0.45 0.90 -12.22
CA ILE A 42 -0.42 -0.50 -11.79
C ILE A 42 -0.93 -1.43 -12.89
N ALA A 43 -1.99 -1.02 -13.61
CA ALA A 43 -2.59 -1.76 -14.71
C ALA A 43 -1.59 -2.04 -15.84
N GLY A 44 -0.63 -1.13 -16.08
CA GLY A 44 0.42 -1.31 -17.08
C GLY A 44 1.80 -1.62 -16.48
N LEU A 45 1.86 -2.22 -15.29
CA LEU A 45 3.12 -2.76 -14.76
C LEU A 45 3.46 -4.08 -15.46
N GLU A 46 4.59 -4.06 -16.16
CA GLU A 46 5.18 -5.22 -16.82
C GLU A 46 6.50 -5.62 -16.12
N PRO A 47 6.96 -6.89 -16.26
CA PRO A 47 8.22 -7.34 -15.69
C PRO A 47 9.43 -6.56 -16.19
N GLU A 48 9.45 -6.22 -17.48
CA GLU A 48 10.53 -5.48 -18.12
C GLU A 48 10.49 -3.98 -17.79
N ALA A 49 11.63 -3.30 -17.97
CA ALA A 49 11.72 -1.86 -17.77
C ALA A 49 10.74 -1.10 -18.69
N GLY A 50 9.98 -0.17 -18.10
CA GLY A 50 8.98 0.62 -18.81
C GLY A 50 8.60 1.90 -18.06
N MET A 51 7.83 2.78 -18.71
CA MET A 51 7.45 4.08 -18.13
C MET A 51 6.72 3.92 -16.80
N ASN A 52 5.74 3.02 -16.72
CA ASN A 52 4.95 2.81 -15.50
C ASN A 52 5.81 2.32 -14.34
N ARG A 53 6.72 1.38 -14.59
CA ARG A 53 7.70 0.90 -13.60
C ARG A 53 8.55 2.05 -13.07
N CYS A 54 9.12 2.87 -13.95
CA CYS A 54 9.92 4.04 -13.57
C CYS A 54 9.14 5.04 -12.71
N VAL A 55 7.88 5.33 -13.08
CA VAL A 55 7.02 6.26 -12.31
C VAL A 55 6.70 5.69 -10.93
N VAL A 56 6.31 4.41 -10.84
CA VAL A 56 5.98 3.76 -9.56
C VAL A 56 7.21 3.73 -8.63
N GLU A 57 8.38 3.33 -9.14
CA GLU A 57 9.64 3.35 -8.39
C GLU A 57 9.99 4.76 -7.90
N ALA A 58 9.84 5.78 -8.75
CA ALA A 58 10.11 7.17 -8.37
C ALA A 58 9.16 7.68 -7.27
N LEU A 59 7.86 7.38 -7.39
CA LEU A 59 6.85 7.76 -6.39
C LEU A 59 7.12 7.08 -5.05
N LEU A 60 7.50 5.80 -5.05
CA LEU A 60 7.89 5.06 -3.84
C LEU A 60 9.08 5.70 -3.16
N ASN A 61 10.17 5.92 -3.91
CA ASN A 61 11.39 6.52 -3.38
C ASN A 61 11.14 7.90 -2.77
N VAL A 62 10.36 8.76 -3.43
CA VAL A 62 9.98 10.08 -2.90
C VAL A 62 9.13 9.94 -1.64
N SER A 63 8.16 9.03 -1.64
CA SER A 63 7.24 8.84 -0.52
C SER A 63 7.99 8.38 0.73
N HIS A 64 8.81 7.33 0.61
CA HIS A 64 9.61 6.80 1.71
C HIS A 64 10.67 7.80 2.19
N SER A 65 11.30 8.55 1.29
CA SER A 65 12.27 9.60 1.67
C SER A 65 11.65 10.72 2.50
N LEU A 66 10.33 10.93 2.36
CA LEU A 66 9.56 11.90 3.13
C LEU A 66 8.88 11.26 4.36
N GLY A 67 9.13 9.98 4.65
CA GLY A 67 8.55 9.26 5.78
C GLY A 67 7.07 8.90 5.60
N MET A 68 6.57 8.88 4.36
CA MET A 68 5.18 8.52 4.05
C MET A 68 5.07 7.04 3.68
N SER A 69 3.96 6.41 4.05
CA SER A 69 3.58 5.07 3.59
C SER A 69 2.97 5.13 2.19
N THR A 70 2.93 3.98 1.49
CA THR A 70 2.40 3.89 0.13
C THR A 70 1.31 2.84 -0.02
N ILE A 71 0.28 3.15 -0.81
CA ILE A 71 -0.78 2.22 -1.20
C ILE A 71 -0.77 2.10 -2.73
N ALA A 72 -0.58 0.91 -3.28
CA ALA A 72 -0.77 0.65 -4.70
C ALA A 72 -2.22 0.22 -4.98
N GLU A 73 -2.91 0.92 -5.87
CA GLU A 73 -4.31 0.65 -6.18
C GLU A 73 -4.51 -0.16 -7.47
N GLY A 74 -5.68 -0.79 -7.61
CA GLY A 74 -6.04 -1.47 -8.86
C GLY A 74 -5.22 -2.72 -9.16
N ILE A 75 -4.71 -3.41 -8.14
CA ILE A 75 -3.98 -4.68 -8.32
C ILE A 75 -4.96 -5.78 -8.72
N GLU A 76 -4.70 -6.44 -9.85
CA GLU A 76 -5.55 -7.50 -10.40
C GLU A 76 -4.79 -8.81 -10.62
N THR A 77 -3.46 -8.79 -10.73
CA THR A 77 -2.67 -9.98 -11.07
C THR A 77 -1.59 -10.34 -10.04
N PRO A 78 -1.24 -11.63 -9.90
CA PRO A 78 -0.10 -12.06 -9.09
C PRO A 78 1.23 -11.41 -9.52
N GLN A 79 1.39 -11.14 -10.82
CA GLN A 79 2.59 -10.54 -11.39
C GLN A 79 2.76 -9.10 -10.89
N GLN A 80 1.68 -8.31 -10.88
CA GLN A 80 1.69 -6.96 -10.30
C GLN A 80 2.08 -7.00 -8.82
N VAL A 81 1.53 -7.94 -8.04
CA VAL A 81 1.91 -8.12 -6.62
C VAL A 81 3.40 -8.40 -6.48
N ALA A 82 3.95 -9.32 -7.27
CA ALA A 82 5.36 -9.67 -7.19
C ALA A 82 6.28 -8.46 -7.47
N ILE A 83 5.96 -7.66 -8.49
CA ILE A 83 6.71 -6.45 -8.84
C ILE A 83 6.59 -5.40 -7.72
N LEU A 84 5.38 -5.19 -7.18
CA LEU A 84 5.16 -4.20 -6.11
C LEU A 84 5.82 -4.62 -4.79
N GLN A 85 5.93 -5.92 -4.51
CA GLN A 85 6.72 -6.45 -3.40
C GLN A 85 8.22 -6.22 -3.61
N GLU A 86 8.73 -6.39 -4.83
CA GLU A 86 10.13 -6.09 -5.18
C GLU A 86 10.46 -4.61 -4.92
N PHE A 87 9.54 -3.70 -5.24
CA PHE A 87 9.72 -2.27 -4.97
C PHE A 87 9.56 -1.88 -3.51
N GLY A 88 8.99 -2.75 -2.67
CA GLY A 88 8.75 -2.46 -1.26
C GLY A 88 7.55 -1.55 -1.03
N VAL A 89 6.49 -1.65 -1.84
CA VAL A 89 5.20 -0.99 -1.56
C VAL A 89 4.70 -1.38 -0.17
N ASP A 90 4.15 -0.44 0.59
CA ASP A 90 3.68 -0.76 1.95
C ASP A 90 2.39 -1.57 1.90
N VAL A 91 1.39 -1.12 1.14
CA VAL A 91 0.06 -1.75 1.08
C VAL A 91 -0.45 -1.90 -0.37
N GLY A 92 -1.08 -3.01 -0.69
CA GLY A 92 -1.75 -3.26 -1.97
C GLY A 92 -3.28 -3.30 -1.82
N GLN A 93 -3.99 -2.67 -2.77
CA GLN A 93 -5.44 -2.71 -2.90
C GLN A 93 -5.84 -3.07 -4.32
N GLY A 94 -6.80 -3.98 -4.48
CA GLY A 94 -7.38 -4.29 -5.79
C GLY A 94 -8.15 -5.61 -5.80
N PHE A 95 -8.73 -5.92 -6.96
CA PHE A 95 -9.57 -7.10 -7.16
C PHE A 95 -8.81 -8.42 -7.02
N PHE A 96 -7.48 -8.39 -7.12
CA PHE A 96 -6.63 -9.52 -6.76
C PHE A 96 -6.88 -10.01 -5.33
N PHE A 97 -7.12 -9.08 -4.39
CA PHE A 97 -7.36 -9.41 -2.98
C PHE A 97 -8.85 -9.58 -2.68
N ALA A 98 -9.66 -8.59 -3.05
CA ALA A 98 -11.11 -8.62 -2.87
C ALA A 98 -11.78 -7.55 -3.74
N HIS A 99 -12.97 -7.87 -4.26
CA HIS A 99 -13.88 -6.84 -4.77
C HIS A 99 -14.49 -6.02 -3.63
N PRO A 100 -14.98 -4.78 -3.89
CA PRO A 100 -15.75 -4.01 -2.93
C PRO A 100 -16.87 -4.83 -2.30
N LEU A 101 -16.90 -4.88 -0.97
CA LEU A 101 -17.80 -5.74 -0.22
C LEU A 101 -18.98 -4.95 0.37
N PRO A 102 -20.19 -5.54 0.44
CA PRO A 102 -21.28 -4.98 1.23
C PRO A 102 -20.85 -4.81 2.70
N PRO A 103 -21.39 -3.82 3.44
CA PRO A 103 -20.94 -3.49 4.80
C PRO A 103 -20.88 -4.68 5.77
N LYS A 104 -21.83 -5.62 5.66
CA LYS A 104 -21.85 -6.84 6.47
C LYS A 104 -20.61 -7.71 6.21
N ARG A 105 -20.30 -7.97 4.93
CA ARG A 105 -19.14 -8.79 4.52
C ARG A 105 -17.83 -8.08 4.82
N ALA A 106 -17.76 -6.77 4.62
CA ALA A 106 -16.59 -5.98 5.01
C ALA A 106 -16.31 -6.08 6.53
N ARG A 107 -17.35 -6.01 7.36
CA ARG A 107 -17.24 -6.18 8.82
C ARG A 107 -16.78 -7.59 9.21
N GLU A 108 -17.33 -8.61 8.56
CA GLU A 108 -16.89 -10.00 8.76
C GLU A 108 -15.39 -10.15 8.44
N LEU A 109 -14.94 -9.62 7.30
CA LEU A 109 -13.53 -9.65 6.91
C LEU A 109 -12.62 -8.88 7.87
N ALA A 110 -13.02 -7.68 8.31
CA ALA A 110 -12.24 -6.86 9.24
C ALA A 110 -12.04 -7.52 10.62
N ASN A 111 -13.00 -8.34 11.03
CA ASN A 111 -12.98 -9.06 12.30
C ASN A 111 -12.40 -10.48 12.19
N ALA A 112 -12.04 -10.94 10.99
CA ALA A 112 -11.47 -12.27 10.81
C ALA A 112 -10.09 -12.37 11.46
N ASP A 113 -9.80 -13.52 12.09
CA ASP A 113 -8.51 -13.82 12.72
C ASP A 113 -7.37 -13.86 11.69
N THR A 114 -7.68 -14.33 10.48
CA THR A 114 -6.78 -14.28 9.33
C THR A 114 -7.20 -13.13 8.42
N ARG A 115 -6.52 -11.99 8.55
CA ARG A 115 -6.71 -10.86 7.64
C ARG A 115 -5.85 -11.09 6.40
N PRO A 116 -6.32 -10.75 5.18
CA PRO A 116 -5.44 -10.71 4.03
C PRO A 116 -4.27 -9.77 4.37
N ILE A 117 -3.04 -10.24 4.17
CA ILE A 117 -1.87 -9.39 4.31
C ILE A 117 -1.86 -8.52 3.07
N PHE A 118 -2.43 -7.33 3.20
CA PHE A 118 -2.33 -6.29 2.19
C PHE A 118 -0.94 -5.64 2.22
N SER A 119 -0.11 -5.94 3.23
CA SER A 119 1.25 -5.41 3.32
C SER A 119 2.17 -6.06 2.29
N LEU A 120 2.79 -5.27 1.42
CA LEU A 120 3.73 -5.78 0.40
C LEU A 120 5.21 -5.60 0.81
N GLY A 121 5.49 -4.80 1.85
CA GLY A 121 6.83 -4.52 2.39
C GLY A 121 6.93 -4.72 3.91
N PRO A 122 8.10 -4.43 4.52
CA PRO A 122 8.35 -4.63 5.96
C PRO A 122 7.51 -3.74 6.90
N GLY A 123 6.69 -2.83 6.34
CA GLY A 123 5.84 -1.89 7.04
C GLY A 123 6.63 -0.66 7.50
N HIS A 124 6.45 0.48 6.85
CA HIS A 124 6.75 1.75 7.49
C HIS A 124 5.64 2.08 8.49
N ASP A 125 5.95 1.88 9.77
CA ASP A 125 5.08 2.30 10.86
C ASP A 125 5.12 3.83 10.98
N SER A 126 4.13 4.49 10.38
CA SER A 126 3.93 5.94 10.48
C SER A 126 3.55 6.41 11.89
N SER A 127 3.31 5.49 12.84
CA SER A 127 3.09 5.82 14.25
C SER A 127 4.37 6.12 15.03
N VAL A 128 5.55 5.89 14.45
CA VAL A 128 6.86 6.20 15.07
C VAL A 128 7.21 7.69 14.89
N ARG A 129 6.36 8.58 15.39
CA ARG A 129 6.75 9.96 15.72
C ARG A 129 6.97 10.00 17.24
N HIS A 130 8.20 9.67 17.64
CA HIS A 130 8.71 9.60 19.03
C HIS A 130 8.21 8.44 19.90
N THR A 131 8.90 7.30 19.84
CA THR A 131 9.44 6.60 21.03
C THR A 131 10.48 5.58 20.58
N GLU A 132 11.55 5.44 21.38
CA GLU A 132 12.67 4.55 21.16
C GLU A 132 12.26 3.06 21.04
N ASP A 133 12.92 2.38 20.09
CA ASP A 133 13.34 0.97 20.13
C ASP A 133 12.26 -0.15 20.20
N ILE A 134 11.80 -0.64 19.04
CA ILE A 134 11.27 -2.01 18.90
C ILE A 134 11.69 -2.61 17.54
N GLN A 135 12.56 -3.63 17.58
CA GLN A 135 12.93 -4.48 16.43
C GLN A 135 11.80 -5.48 16.09
N PRO A 136 11.36 -5.61 14.82
CA PRO A 136 10.40 -6.65 14.45
C PRO A 136 11.10 -7.99 14.23
N ARG A 137 10.60 -9.04 14.90
CA ARG A 137 10.98 -10.44 14.62
C ARG A 137 10.27 -10.89 13.34
N LEU A 138 11.06 -11.20 12.31
CA LEU A 138 10.63 -11.88 11.10
C LEU A 138 10.30 -13.35 11.43
N MET A 139 9.03 -13.76 11.27
CA MET A 139 8.67 -15.19 11.22
C MET A 139 8.31 -15.57 9.78
N THR A 140 9.25 -16.23 9.11
CA THR A 140 9.04 -16.92 7.83
C THR A 140 8.17 -18.15 8.08
N LEU A 141 6.97 -18.20 7.51
CA LEU A 141 6.17 -19.42 7.43
C LEU A 141 6.28 -20.00 6.02
N THR A 142 6.97 -21.14 5.96
CA THR A 142 7.08 -22.00 4.79
C THR A 142 5.72 -22.55 4.38
N ARG A 143 5.54 -22.70 3.06
CA ARG A 143 4.33 -23.22 2.39
C ARG A 143 3.77 -24.48 3.06
N SER A 144 2.49 -24.48 3.40
CA SER A 144 1.73 -25.72 3.60
C SER A 144 0.98 -26.05 2.31
N THR A 145 1.43 -27.11 1.64
CA THR A 145 0.75 -27.72 0.50
C THR A 145 -0.47 -28.48 0.99
N ALA A 146 -1.67 -28.00 0.67
CA ALA A 146 -2.89 -28.81 0.72
C ALA A 146 -3.59 -28.73 -0.65
N LYS A 147 -3.60 -29.88 -1.33
CA LYS A 147 -4.32 -30.14 -2.58
C LYS A 147 -5.84 -30.07 -2.31
N PRO A 148 -6.68 -29.56 -3.22
CA PRO A 148 -8.13 -29.71 -3.08
C PRO A 148 -8.55 -31.10 -3.55
N GLU A 149 -9.23 -31.86 -2.69
CA GLU A 149 -10.08 -32.98 -3.13
C GLU A 149 -11.39 -32.40 -3.67
N MET A 150 -11.71 -32.73 -4.92
CA MET A 150 -13.04 -32.50 -5.50
C MET A 150 -13.92 -33.73 -5.24
N PRO A 151 -15.23 -33.56 -5.01
CA PRO A 151 -16.19 -34.64 -5.19
C PRO A 151 -16.41 -34.98 -6.68
#